data_AF-A0A2E8TQA7-F1
#
_entry.id   AF-A0A2E8TQA7-F1
#
_cell.length_a   1.000
_cell.length_b   1.000
_cell.length_c   1.000
_cell.angle_alpha   90.00
_cell.angle_beta   90.00
_cell.angle_gamma   90.00
#
_symmetry.space_group_name_H-M   'P 1'
#
loop_
_entity.id
_entity.type
_entity.pdbx_description
1 polymer ?
#
loop_
_entity_poly.entity_id
_entity_poly.type
_entity_poly.pdbx_seq_one_letter_code
_entity_poly.pdbx_strand_id
1 'polypeptide(L)' 'MDLTTIEIARIAVGMAILSYVGFCLLNQKVWLRGPVGLLSKTFEWGTLEENKSIFMLHVIAGSAFGIWLVVGPFMF' A
#
# COMPACT_ATOMS: atom_id res chain seq x y z
N MET A 1 -12.58 -11.94 21.44
CA MET A 1 -12.39 -10.48 21.23
C MET A 1 -13.46 -10.10 20.23
N ASP A 2 -14.47 -9.35 20.65
CA ASP A 2 -15.53 -8.93 19.74
C ASP A 2 -15.05 -7.69 18.99
N LEU A 3 -14.89 -7.82 17.67
CA LEU A 3 -14.45 -6.72 16.83
C LEU A 3 -15.63 -5.77 16.61
N THR A 4 -15.43 -4.51 16.97
CA THR A 4 -16.35 -3.43 16.61
C THR A 4 -16.38 -3.22 15.10
N THR A 5 -17.45 -2.60 14.60
CA THR A 5 -17.56 -2.23 13.18
C THR A 5 -16.38 -1.37 12.71
N ILE A 6 -15.84 -0.50 13.58
CA ILE A 6 -14.69 0.35 13.28
C ILE A 6 -13.42 -0.48 13.10
N GLU A 7 -13.21 -1.48 13.95
CA GLU A 7 -12.04 -2.37 13.85
C GLU A 7 -12.12 -3.28 12.62
N ILE A 8 -13.32 -3.78 12.29
CA ILE A 8 -13.55 -4.53 11.06
C ILE A 8 -13.22 -3.66 9.84
N ALA A 9 -13.69 -2.41 9.81
CA ALA A 9 -13.38 -1.48 8.72
C ALA A 9 -11.87 -1.17 8.64
N ARG A 10 -11.20 -0.98 9.79
CA ARG A 10 -9.76 -0.77 9.88
C ARG A 10 -8.97 -1.95 9.30
N ILE A 11 -9.34 -3.17 9.68
CA ILE A 11 -8.74 -4.41 9.16
C ILE A 11 -8.96 -4.51 7.65
N ALA A 12 -10.17 -4.25 7.16
CA ALA A 12 -10.48 -4.30 5.74
C ALA A 12 -9.62 -3.32 4.92
N VAL A 13 -9.42 -2.08 5.42
CA VAL A 13 -8.51 -1.11 4.79
C VAL A 13 -7.06 -1.62 4.82
N GLY A 14 -6.60 -2.16 5.95
CA GLY A 14 -5.27 -2.75 6.06
C GLY A 14 -5.04 -3.89 5.06
N MET A 15 -6.01 -4.79 4.90
CA MET A 15 -5.98 -5.88 3.93
C MET A 15 -5.96 -5.37 2.49
N ALA A 16 -6.70 -4.31 2.16
CA ALA A 16 -6.66 -3.70 0.83
C ALA A 16 -5.27 -3.12 0.51
N ILE A 17 -4.65 -2.43 1.48
CA ILE A 17 -3.29 -1.89 1.32
C ILE A 17 -2.27 -3.03 1.13
N LEU A 18 -2.34 -4.08 1.94
CA LEU A 18 -1.42 -5.23 1.81
C LEU A 18 -1.62 -5.98 0.50
N SER A 19 -2.86 -6.06 0.01
CA SER A 19 -3.15 -6.62 -1.32
C SER A 19 -2.50 -5.80 -2.42
N TYR A 20 -2.53 -4.47 -2.33
CA TYR A 20 -1.83 -3.58 -3.25
C TYR A 20 -0.31 -3.75 -3.16
N VAL A 21 0.26 -3.84 -1.96
CA VAL A 21 1.69 -4.13 -1.79
C VAL A 21 2.06 -5.46 -2.43
N GLY A 22 1.25 -6.51 -2.21
CA GLY A 22 1.42 -7.81 -2.84
C GLY A 22 1.36 -7.72 -4.36
N PHE A 23 0.42 -6.94 -4.91
CA PHE A 23 0.33 -6.67 -6.34
C PHE A 23 1.62 -6.00 -6.87
N CYS A 24 2.15 -4.99 -6.17
CA CYS A 24 3.38 -4.32 -6.56
C CYS A 24 4.57 -5.29 -6.58
N LEU A 25 4.70 -6.13 -5.56
CA LEU A 25 5.77 -7.13 -5.45
C LEU A 25 5.65 -8.22 -6.52
N LEU A 26 4.46 -8.69 -6.86
CA LEU A 26 4.27 -9.73 -7.87
C LEU A 26 4.48 -9.20 -9.29
N ASN A 27 4.02 -7.99 -9.57
CA ASN A 27 4.04 -7.41 -10.92
C ASN A 27 5.24 -6.50 -11.17
N GLN A 28 6.04 -6.21 -10.14
CA GLN A 28 7.17 -5.27 -10.20
C GLN A 28 6.77 -3.90 -10.80
N LYS A 29 5.54 -3.47 -10.49
CA LYS A 29 4.93 -2.23 -10.96
C LYS A 29 4.35 -1.45 -9.78
N VAL A 30 4.29 -0.14 -9.93
CA VAL A 30 3.72 0.77 -8.92
C VAL A 30 2.79 1.77 -9.61
N TRP A 31 1.68 2.10 -8.95
CA TRP A 31 0.77 3.13 -9.45
C TRP A 31 1.41 4.49 -9.21
N LEU A 32 1.64 5.23 -10.28
CA LEU A 32 2.29 6.53 -10.26
C LEU A 32 1.34 7.58 -10.77
N ARG A 33 1.55 8.79 -10.31
CA ARG A 33 1.18 9.97 -11.09
C ARG A 33 2.40 10.25 -11.97
N GLY A 34 2.27 10.20 -13.30
CA GLY A 34 3.28 10.24 -14.40
C GLY A 34 4.51 11.17 -14.29
N PRO A 35 5.06 11.70 -15.40
CA PRO A 35 6.48 11.60 -15.75
C PRO A 35 7.46 12.09 -14.66
N VAL A 36 7.65 11.28 -13.61
CA VAL A 36 8.64 11.43 -12.55
C VAL A 36 8.26 12.39 -11.40
N GLY A 37 7.22 12.04 -10.62
CA GLY A 37 7.10 12.47 -9.22
C GLY A 37 5.73 13.04 -8.81
N LEU A 38 5.65 13.52 -7.56
CA LEU A 38 4.43 14.01 -6.88
C LEU A 38 3.62 15.09 -7.66
N LEU A 39 4.17 15.64 -8.75
CA LEU A 39 3.61 16.76 -9.51
C LEU A 39 2.97 16.39 -10.86
N SER A 40 2.93 15.12 -11.25
CA SER A 40 2.29 14.74 -12.50
C SER A 40 0.76 14.91 -12.49
N LYS A 41 0.15 14.96 -13.67
CA LYS A 41 -1.30 15.08 -13.88
C LYS A 41 -1.97 13.83 -14.45
N THR A 42 -1.20 12.83 -14.89
CA THR A 42 -1.70 11.56 -15.42
C THR A 42 -1.41 10.44 -14.44
N PHE A 43 -2.28 9.44 -14.34
CA PHE A 43 -2.04 8.25 -13.51
C PHE A 43 -1.71 7.06 -14.40
N GLU A 44 -0.61 6.37 -14.12
CA GLU A 44 -0.13 5.24 -14.91
C GLU A 44 0.66 4.25 -14.05
N TRP A 45 0.71 2.99 -14.50
CA TRP A 45 1.57 1.98 -13.87
C TRP A 45 3.01 2.17 -14.35
N GLY A 46 3.92 2.49 -13.45
CA GLY A 46 5.36 2.51 -13.72
C GLY A 46 6.05 1.24 -13.28
N THR A 47 7.18 0.91 -13.90
CA THR A 47 8.00 -0.25 -13.55
C THR A 47 8.92 0.03 -12.37
N LEU A 48 9.33 -1.01 -11.64
CA LEU A 48 10.34 -0.92 -10.58
C LEU A 48 11.66 -0.32 -11.12
N GLU A 49 12.12 -0.76 -12.29
CA GLU A 49 13.43 -0.37 -12.84
C GLU A 49 13.54 1.14 -13.02
N GLU A 50 12.48 1.77 -13.51
CA GLU A 50 12.42 3.21 -13.75
C GLU A 50 12.07 4.01 -12.48
N ASN A 51 11.40 3.40 -11.50
CA ASN A 51 10.77 4.10 -10.38
C ASN A 51 11.12 3.51 -9.00
N LYS A 52 12.36 3.01 -8.85
CA LYS A 52 12.81 2.26 -7.66
C LYS A 52 12.48 2.93 -6.33
N SER A 53 12.74 4.23 -6.19
CA SER A 53 12.49 4.95 -4.94
C SER A 53 11.00 5.01 -4.58
N ILE A 54 10.13 5.27 -5.56
CA ILE A 54 8.68 5.35 -5.33
C ILE A 54 8.08 3.96 -5.09
N PHE A 55 8.55 2.96 -5.82
CA PHE A 55 8.19 1.56 -5.58
C PHE A 55 8.53 1.15 -4.14
N MET A 56 9.77 1.40 -3.71
CA MET A 56 10.21 1.07 -2.35
C MET A 56 9.38 1.80 -1.30
N LEU A 57 9.04 3.07 -1.52
CA LEU A 57 8.18 3.82 -0.60
C LEU A 57 6.80 3.16 -0.46
N HIS A 58 6.15 2.79 -1.57
CA HIS A 58 4.85 2.12 -1.52
C HIS A 58 4.91 0.77 -0.83
N VAL A 59 5.97 -0.01 -1.08
CA VAL A 59 6.14 -1.32 -0.43
C VAL A 59 6.43 -1.17 1.05
N ILE A 60 7.40 -0.35 1.45
CA ILE A 60 7.82 -0.23 2.85
C ILE A 60 6.72 0.44 3.69
N ALA A 61 6.26 1.62 3.27
CA ALA A 61 5.23 2.35 4.01
C ALA A 61 3.89 1.61 3.97
N GLY A 62 3.52 1.06 2.81
CA GLY A 62 2.30 0.26 2.66
C GLY A 62 2.33 -1.00 3.51
N SER A 63 3.47 -1.69 3.59
CA SER A 63 3.61 -2.87 4.46
C SER A 63 3.49 -2.50 5.93
N ALA A 64 4.27 -1.52 6.38
CA ALA A 64 4.26 -1.10 7.78
C ALA A 64 2.86 -0.63 8.22
N PHE A 65 2.23 0.22 7.41
CA PHE A 65 0.90 0.74 7.72
C PHE A 65 -0.19 -0.34 7.60
N GLY A 66 -0.16 -1.15 6.55
CA GLY A 66 -1.11 -2.24 6.35
C GLY A 66 -1.05 -3.27 7.48
N ILE A 67 0.15 -3.70 7.87
CA ILE A 67 0.35 -4.61 9.02
C ILE A 67 -0.17 -3.96 10.30
N TRP A 68 0.16 -2.70 10.57
CA TRP A 68 -0.30 -2.02 11.78
C TRP A 68 -1.83 -1.87 11.83
N LEU A 69 -2.50 -1.65 10.69
CA LEU A 69 -3.96 -1.60 10.63
C LEU A 69 -4.60 -2.96 10.89
N VAL A 70 -4.03 -4.05 10.39
CA VAL A 70 -4.54 -5.41 10.59
C VAL A 70 -4.25 -5.93 11.99
N VAL A 71 -3.00 -5.78 12.45
CA VAL A 71 -2.53 -6.36 13.71
C VAL A 71 -2.93 -5.50 14.92
N GLY A 72 -3.06 -4.18 14.74
CA GLY A 72 -3.34 -3.23 15.82
C GLY A 72 -4.52 -3.61 16.71
N PRO A 73 -5.72 -3.90 16.17
CA PRO A 73 -6.89 -4.32 16.96
C PRO A 73 -6.70 -5.58 17.81
N PHE A 74 -5.64 -6.36 17.57
CA PHE A 74 -5.33 -7.57 18.35
C PHE A 74 -4.23 -7.36 19.38
N MET A 75 -3.53 -6.22 19.33
CA MET A 75 -2.38 -5.92 20.18
C MET A 75 -2.69 -4.87 21.26
N PHE A 76 -3.77 -4.09 21.09
CA PHE A 76 -4.13 -2.97 21.97
C PHE A 76 -5.64 -2.89 22.15
#